data_AF-A0A9C9K2M4-F1
#
_entry.id   AF-A0A9C9K2M4-F1
#
_cell.length_a   1.000
_cell.length_b   1.000
_cell.length_c   1.000
_cell.angle_alpha   90.00
_cell.angle_beta   90.00
_cell.angle_gamma   90.00
#
_symmetry.space_group_name_H-M   'P 1'
#
loop_
_entity.id
_entity.type
_entity.pdbx_description
1 polymer ?
#
loop_
_entity_poly.entity_id
_entity_poly.type
_entity_poly.pdbx_seq_one_letter_code
_entity_poly.pdbx_strand_id
1 'polypeptide(L)'
;MSPIVSSLYGRTWWSLLLRGIIATIIGIAAIAAPTAMLEFIITLIGILILVVGIAGTAGGLILWRSSGRLSLMIIPGIVGIVIGLITILSPQTTARVIVYLMAIWAVIYGLSEVSSALKLRRELAGEWIQLFVGIIAIVF
;
A
#
# COMPACT_ATOMS: atom_id res chain seq x y z
N MET A 1 32.94 19.96 9.84
CA MET A 1 31.56 19.56 10.21
C MET A 1 30.85 20.79 10.73
N SER A 2 29.78 21.23 10.07
CA SER A 2 29.12 22.51 10.38
C SER A 2 28.39 22.46 11.74
N PRO A 3 28.42 23.53 12.54
CA PRO A 3 27.84 23.60 13.90
C PRO A 3 26.30 23.49 13.97
N ILE A 4 25.63 23.32 12.83
CA ILE A 4 24.17 23.15 12.72
C ILE A 4 23.76 21.68 12.99
N VAL A 5 24.65 20.71 12.79
CA VAL A 5 24.31 19.28 12.94
C VAL A 5 24.26 18.84 14.42
N SER A 6 25.06 19.43 15.30
CA SER A 6 25.14 19.02 16.72
C SER A 6 23.97 19.50 17.59
N SER A 7 23.33 20.62 17.25
CA SER A 7 22.17 21.15 17.99
C SER A 7 20.87 20.38 17.72
N LEU A 8 20.80 19.62 16.63
CA LEU A 8 19.70 18.72 16.31
C LEU A 8 19.82 17.36 17.02
N TYR A 9 21.02 16.89 17.32
CA TYR A 9 21.20 15.58 17.95
C TYR A 9 20.76 15.54 19.41
N GLY A 10 21.00 16.59 20.19
CA GLY A 10 20.68 16.63 21.64
C GLY A 10 19.19 16.57 21.99
N ARG A 11 18.28 16.91 21.06
CA ARG A 11 16.82 16.85 21.27
C ARG A 11 16.16 15.65 20.59
N THR A 12 16.81 15.09 19.58
CA THR A 12 16.24 14.05 18.69
C THR A 12 16.81 12.66 18.99
N TRP A 13 17.92 12.53 19.73
CA TRP A 13 18.44 11.22 20.17
C TRP A 13 17.45 10.45 21.03
N TRP A 14 16.73 11.14 21.93
CA TRP A 14 15.69 10.53 22.76
C TRP A 14 14.51 10.03 21.91
N SER A 15 14.10 10.78 20.87
CA SER A 15 13.04 10.34 19.97
C SER A 15 13.48 9.20 19.05
N LEU A 16 14.77 9.12 18.70
CA LEU A 16 15.36 7.98 17.99
C LEU A 16 15.32 6.70 18.84
N LEU A 17 15.75 6.77 20.12
CA LEU A 17 15.69 5.64 21.04
C LEU A 17 14.24 5.20 21.29
N LEU A 18 13.33 6.15 21.54
CA LEU A 18 11.90 5.86 21.73
C LEU A 18 11.30 5.18 20.49
N ARG A 19 11.59 5.68 19.29
CA ARG A 19 11.16 5.05 18.03
C ARG A 19 11.69 3.64 17.89
N GLY A 20 12.96 3.40 18.24
CA GLY A 20 13.57 2.07 18.19
C GLY A 20 12.90 1.08 19.17
N ILE A 21 12.62 1.53 20.39
CA ILE A 21 11.92 0.72 21.39
C ILE A 21 10.49 0.42 20.92
N ILE A 22 9.74 1.42 20.46
CA ILE A 22 8.38 1.25 19.94
C ILE A 22 8.39 0.29 18.74
N ALA A 23 9.29 0.48 17.78
CA ALA A 23 9.41 -0.38 16.60
C ALA A 23 9.76 -1.82 16.98
N THR A 24 10.63 -2.02 17.97
CA THR A 24 10.97 -3.36 18.48
C THR A 24 9.77 -4.04 19.11
N ILE A 25 9.01 -3.33 19.96
CA ILE A 25 7.80 -3.88 20.60
C ILE A 25 6.76 -4.25 19.53
N ILE A 26 6.53 -3.36 18.55
CA ILE A 26 5.62 -3.61 17.44
C ILE A 26 6.09 -4.82 16.61
N GLY A 27 7.39 -4.92 16.33
CA GLY A 27 7.98 -6.04 15.58
C GLY A 27 7.81 -7.38 16.31
N ILE A 28 8.06 -7.40 17.63
CA ILE A 28 7.83 -8.59 18.46
C ILE A 28 6.34 -8.95 18.47
N ALA A 29 5.45 -7.98 18.64
CA ALA A 29 4.00 -8.22 18.61
C ALA A 29 3.53 -8.76 17.25
N ALA A 30 4.10 -8.27 16.14
CA ALA A 30 3.79 -8.74 14.80
C ALA A 30 4.20 -10.21 14.58
N ILE A 31 5.32 -10.64 15.16
CA ILE A 31 5.78 -12.04 15.08
C ILE A 31 4.97 -12.93 16.04
N ALA A 32 4.69 -12.44 17.25
CA ALA A 32 3.98 -13.20 18.28
C ALA A 32 2.49 -13.41 17.95
N ALA A 33 1.85 -12.43 17.30
CA ALA A 33 0.43 -12.45 16.96
C ALA A 33 0.19 -11.95 15.53
N PRO A 34 0.60 -12.71 14.50
CA PRO A 34 0.55 -12.27 13.10
C PRO A 34 -0.88 -11.96 12.65
N THR A 35 -1.84 -12.78 13.05
CA THR A 35 -3.26 -12.61 12.68
C THR A 35 -3.86 -11.35 13.30
N ALA A 36 -3.62 -11.11 14.60
CA ALA A 36 -4.13 -9.93 15.28
C ALA A 36 -3.49 -8.63 14.74
N MET A 37 -2.19 -8.67 14.42
CA MET A 37 -1.50 -7.53 13.83
C MET A 37 -2.02 -7.21 12.43
N LEU A 38 -2.30 -8.23 11.62
CA LEU A 38 -2.94 -8.05 10.32
C LEU A 38 -4.33 -7.41 10.46
N GLU A 39 -5.17 -7.90 11.37
CA GLU A 39 -6.49 -7.32 11.63
C GLU A 39 -6.38 -5.86 12.08
N PHE A 40 -5.44 -5.56 12.96
CA PHE A 40 -5.17 -4.20 13.42
C PHE A 40 -4.77 -3.28 12.27
N ILE A 41 -3.81 -3.69 11.44
CA ILE A 41 -3.34 -2.90 10.30
C ILE A 41 -4.47 -2.68 9.28
N ILE A 42 -5.22 -3.73 8.96
CA ILE A 42 -6.33 -3.65 7.99
C ILE A 42 -7.43 -2.75 8.51
N THR A 43 -7.79 -2.85 9.79
CA THR A 43 -8.78 -1.97 10.41
C THR A 43 -8.31 -0.52 10.39
N LEU A 44 -7.05 -0.27 10.72
CA LEU A 44 -6.44 1.07 10.66
C LEU A 44 -6.51 1.64 9.24
N ILE A 45 -6.17 0.83 8.23
CA ILE A 45 -6.29 1.21 6.82
C ILE A 45 -7.75 1.51 6.47
N GLY A 46 -8.70 0.68 6.91
CA GLY A 46 -10.14 0.91 6.69
C GLY A 46 -10.62 2.25 7.26
N ILE A 47 -10.16 2.61 8.47
CA ILE A 47 -10.43 3.92 9.09
C ILE A 47 -9.86 5.05 8.23
N LEU A 48 -8.61 4.94 7.79
CA LEU A 48 -7.99 5.95 6.94
C LEU A 48 -8.73 6.13 5.60
N ILE A 49 -9.10 5.03 4.96
CA ILE A 49 -9.88 5.04 3.72
C ILE A 49 -11.23 5.71 3.94
N LEU A 50 -11.89 5.42 5.07
CA LEU A 50 -13.17 6.02 5.42
C LEU A 50 -13.03 7.55 5.64
N VAL A 51 -12.00 7.99 6.35
CA VAL A 51 -11.70 9.43 6.55
C VAL A 51 -11.45 10.13 5.21
N VAL A 52 -10.62 9.54 4.35
CA VAL A 52 -10.33 10.08 3.02
C VAL A 52 -11.58 10.10 2.13
N GLY A 53 -12.41 9.06 2.18
CA GLY A 53 -13.67 8.98 1.44
C GLY A 53 -14.67 10.05 1.87
N ILE A 54 -14.82 10.28 3.17
CA ILE A 54 -15.65 11.37 3.72
C ILE A 54 -15.12 12.73 3.25
N ALA A 55 -13.81 12.97 3.41
CA ALA A 55 -13.19 14.22 3.00
C ALA A 55 -13.34 14.48 1.49
N GLY A 56 -13.14 13.45 0.66
CA GLY A 56 -13.31 13.52 -0.79
C GLY A 56 -14.76 13.80 -1.21
N THR A 57 -15.72 13.14 -0.56
CA THR A 57 -17.15 13.37 -0.81
C THR A 57 -17.55 14.78 -0.41
N ALA A 58 -17.13 15.25 0.76
CA ALA A 58 -17.39 16.60 1.25
C ALA A 58 -16.75 17.66 0.34
N GLY A 59 -15.49 17.48 -0.05
CA GLY A 59 -14.81 18.37 -1.00
C GLY A 59 -15.49 18.41 -2.37
N GLY A 60 -15.93 17.26 -2.87
CA GLY A 60 -16.69 17.17 -4.13
C GLY A 60 -18.04 17.89 -4.07
N LEU A 61 -18.77 17.80 -2.96
CA LEU A 61 -20.03 18.52 -2.71
C LEU A 61 -19.83 20.04 -2.66
N ILE A 62 -18.76 20.50 -1.99
CA ILE A 62 -18.41 21.92 -1.92
C ILE A 62 -18.10 22.45 -3.33
N LEU A 63 -17.33 21.71 -4.13
CA LEU A 63 -16.97 22.10 -5.49
C LEU A 63 -18.19 22.12 -6.44
N TRP A 64 -19.12 21.19 -6.26
CA TRP A 64 -20.37 21.16 -7.03
C TRP A 64 -21.22 22.42 -6.79
N ARG A 65 -21.34 22.85 -5.52
CA ARG A 65 -22.08 24.08 -5.17
C ARG A 65 -21.43 25.35 -5.73
N SER A 66 -20.11 25.37 -5.87
CA SER A 66 -19.36 26.53 -6.36
C SER A 66 -19.31 26.62 -7.90
N SER A 67 -19.15 25.48 -8.58
CA SER A 67 -18.92 25.44 -10.04
C SER A 67 -20.14 25.04 -10.87
N GLY A 68 -21.23 24.60 -10.24
CA GLY A 68 -22.42 24.07 -10.92
C GLY A 68 -22.20 22.78 -11.70
N ARG A 69 -20.97 22.24 -11.72
CA ARG A 69 -20.59 21.00 -12.39
C ARG A 69 -20.42 19.89 -11.37
N LEU A 70 -20.97 18.71 -11.66
CA LEU A 70 -20.81 17.55 -10.80
C LEU A 70 -19.30 17.23 -10.74
N SER A 71 -18.71 17.35 -9.56
CA SER A 71 -17.30 16.99 -9.39
C SER A 71 -17.16 15.49 -9.49
N LEU A 72 -16.33 15.03 -10.44
CA LEU A 72 -15.93 13.62 -10.60
C LEU A 72 -15.36 13.01 -9.30
N MET A 73 -14.99 13.84 -8.32
CA MET A 73 -14.43 13.43 -7.03
C MET A 73 -15.47 12.88 -6.04
N ILE A 74 -16.77 13.12 -6.24
CA ILE A 74 -17.83 12.61 -5.35
C ILE A 74 -17.90 11.08 -5.43
N ILE A 75 -17.81 10.53 -6.64
CA ILE A 75 -17.90 9.08 -6.90
C ILE A 75 -16.80 8.31 -6.14
N PRO A 76 -15.49 8.60 -6.33
CA PRO A 76 -14.44 7.90 -5.60
C PRO A 76 -14.51 8.15 -4.08
N GLY A 77 -15.04 9.30 -3.65
CA GLY A 77 -15.30 9.57 -2.23
C GLY A 77 -16.31 8.59 -1.63
N ILE A 78 -17.47 8.44 -2.26
CA ILE A 78 -18.53 7.52 -1.83
C ILE A 78 -18.04 6.07 -1.87
N VAL A 79 -17.35 5.69 -2.95
CA VAL A 79 -16.75 4.35 -3.08
C VAL A 79 -15.75 4.11 -1.94
N GLY A 80 -14.92 5.10 -1.62
CA GLY A 80 -14.00 5.05 -0.49
C GLY A 80 -14.71 4.82 0.85
N ILE A 81 -15.83 5.51 1.12
CA ILE A 81 -16.61 5.30 2.35
C ILE A 81 -17.11 3.85 2.44
N VAL A 82 -17.70 3.33 1.36
CA VAL A 82 -18.23 1.95 1.33
C VAL A 82 -17.11 0.94 1.54
N ILE A 83 -15.99 1.08 0.84
CA ILE A 83 -14.83 0.18 0.98
C ILE A 83 -14.24 0.26 2.38
N GLY A 84 -14.09 1.47 2.94
CA GLY A 84 -13.58 1.68 4.30
C GLY A 84 -14.48 1.01 5.34
N LEU A 85 -15.79 1.14 5.19
CA LEU A 85 -16.75 0.50 6.09
C LEU A 85 -16.70 -1.03 6.02
N ILE A 86 -16.69 -1.60 4.81
CA ILE A 86 -16.55 -3.06 4.62
C ILE A 86 -15.22 -3.56 5.24
N THR A 87 -14.14 -2.79 5.06
CA THR A 87 -12.83 -3.14 5.59
C THR A 87 -12.79 -3.17 7.12
N ILE A 88 -13.48 -2.25 7.79
CA ILE A 88 -13.57 -2.22 9.25
C ILE A 88 -14.48 -3.34 9.78
N LEU A 89 -15.61 -3.59 9.09
CA LEU A 89 -16.58 -4.59 9.52
C LEU A 89 -16.14 -6.03 9.25
N SER A 90 -15.25 -6.25 8.27
CA SER A 90 -14.78 -7.58 7.87
C SER A 90 -13.30 -7.59 7.49
N PRO A 91 -12.38 -7.30 8.44
CA PRO A 91 -10.94 -7.21 8.16
C PRO A 91 -10.36 -8.50 7.56
N GLN A 92 -10.81 -9.66 8.02
CA GLN A 92 -10.32 -10.97 7.55
C GLN A 92 -10.70 -11.23 6.09
N THR A 93 -11.89 -10.80 5.68
CA THR A 93 -12.34 -10.91 4.28
C THR A 93 -11.53 -9.96 3.40
N THR A 94 -11.33 -8.72 3.85
CA THR A 94 -10.51 -7.75 3.11
C THR A 94 -9.06 -8.23 2.96
N ALA A 95 -8.48 -8.86 3.98
CA ALA A 95 -7.16 -9.49 3.88
C ALA A 95 -7.07 -10.46 2.70
N ARG A 96 -8.05 -11.36 2.57
CA ARG A 96 -8.11 -12.36 1.49
C ARG A 96 -8.29 -11.70 0.12
N VAL A 97 -9.16 -10.68 0.03
CA VAL A 97 -9.36 -9.93 -1.21
C VAL A 97 -8.07 -9.26 -1.66
N ILE A 98 -7.32 -8.63 -0.74
CA ILE A 98 -6.02 -8.03 -1.05
C ILE A 98 -5.04 -9.08 -1.57
N VAL A 99 -4.98 -10.25 -0.94
CA VAL A 99 -4.12 -11.36 -1.40
C VAL A 99 -4.50 -11.81 -2.81
N TYR A 100 -5.78 -12.00 -3.11
CA TYR A 100 -6.22 -12.36 -4.45
C TYR A 100 -5.93 -11.26 -5.49
N LEU A 101 -6.11 -10.00 -5.12
CA LEU A 101 -5.76 -8.87 -6.00
C LEU A 101 -4.26 -8.85 -6.29
N MET A 102 -3.43 -9.05 -5.27
CA MET A 102 -1.98 -9.15 -5.45
C MET A 102 -1.60 -10.34 -6.33
N ALA A 103 -2.23 -11.51 -6.15
CA ALA A 103 -1.98 -12.68 -6.98
C ALA A 103 -2.35 -12.45 -8.45
N ILE A 104 -3.51 -11.84 -8.72
CA ILE A 104 -3.91 -11.49 -10.10
C ILE A 104 -2.93 -10.50 -10.72
N TRP A 105 -2.53 -9.47 -9.97
CA TRP A 105 -1.54 -8.49 -10.43
C TRP A 105 -0.19 -9.11 -10.71
N ALA A 106 0.30 -10.01 -9.84
CA ALA A 106 1.54 -10.74 -10.04
C ALA A 106 1.50 -11.57 -11.33
N VAL A 107 0.38 -12.26 -11.61
CA VAL A 107 0.21 -13.01 -12.87
C VAL A 107 0.25 -12.07 -14.08
N ILE A 108 -0.45 -10.93 -14.04
CA ILE A 108 -0.45 -9.96 -15.14
C ILE A 108 0.96 -9.42 -15.39
N TYR A 109 1.67 -9.03 -14.32
CA TYR A 109 3.03 -8.53 -14.41
C TYR A 109 4.00 -9.61 -14.92
N GLY A 110 3.97 -10.82 -14.36
CA GLY A 110 4.80 -11.94 -14.81
C GLY A 110 4.57 -12.28 -16.28
N LEU A 111 3.31 -12.31 -16.74
CA LEU A 111 3.00 -12.49 -18.17
C LEU A 111 3.54 -11.36 -19.04
N SER A 112 3.42 -10.11 -18.58
CA SER A 112 3.94 -8.94 -19.30
C SER A 112 5.47 -8.98 -19.42
N GLU A 113 6.17 -9.45 -18.39
CA GLU A 113 7.63 -9.59 -18.36
C GLU A 113 8.10 -10.72 -19.27
N VAL A 114 7.45 -11.88 -19.25
CA VAL A 114 7.71 -12.98 -20.19
C VAL A 114 7.52 -12.52 -21.63
N SER A 115 6.45 -11.77 -21.93
CA SER A 115 6.21 -11.24 -23.28
C SER A 115 7.29 -10.26 -23.73
N SER A 116 7.85 -9.49 -22.80
CA SER A 116 8.92 -8.53 -23.05
C SER A 116 10.27 -9.23 -23.24
N ALA A 117 10.57 -10.25 -22.44
CA ALA A 117 11.75 -11.09 -22.59
C ALA A 117 11.77 -11.83 -23.93
N LEU A 118 10.62 -12.32 -24.40
CA LEU A 118 10.48 -12.96 -25.72
C LEU A 118 10.70 -11.97 -26.88
N LYS A 119 10.28 -10.71 -26.73
CA LYS A 119 10.56 -9.66 -27.72
C LYS A 119 12.05 -9.28 -27.74
N LEU A 120 12.69 -9.22 -26.58
CA LEU A 120 14.13 -8.89 -26.46
C LEU A 120 15.04 -10.03 -26.98
N ARG A 121 14.56 -11.29 -26.95
CA ARG A 121 15.23 -12.44 -27.59
C ARG A 121 15.43 -12.26 -29.10
N ARG A 122 14.73 -11.33 -29.76
CA ARG A 122 14.95 -10.99 -31.18
C ARG A 122 16.07 -9.99 -31.41
N GLU A 123 16.57 -9.30 -30.38
CA GLU A 123 17.60 -8.25 -30.52
C GLU A 123 18.95 -8.62 -29.90
N LEU A 124 19.00 -9.42 -28.84
CA LEU A 124 20.26 -9.76 -28.17
C LEU A 124 20.30 -11.24 -27.74
N ALA A 125 21.20 -12.00 -28.38
CA ALA A 125 21.54 -13.36 -28.01
C ALA A 125 22.31 -13.39 -26.68
N GLY A 126 21.67 -13.89 -25.60
CA GLY A 126 22.27 -14.03 -24.26
C GLY A 126 21.38 -14.87 -23.33
N GLU A 127 21.32 -16.18 -23.60
CA GLU A 127 20.11 -17.01 -23.47
C GLU A 127 19.66 -17.50 -22.08
N TRP A 128 20.40 -17.30 -20.99
CA TRP A 128 20.11 -18.05 -19.74
C TRP A 128 19.52 -17.21 -18.60
N ILE A 129 19.88 -15.93 -18.50
CA ILE A 129 19.43 -15.06 -17.40
C ILE A 129 17.96 -14.63 -17.55
N GLN A 130 17.49 -14.35 -18.78
CA GLN A 130 16.09 -13.93 -18.99
C GLN A 130 15.07 -15.05 -18.78
N LEU A 131 15.47 -16.30 -19.04
CA LEU A 131 14.60 -17.46 -18.84
C LEU A 131 14.43 -17.73 -17.34
N PHE A 132 15.50 -17.56 -16.55
CA PHE A 132 15.44 -17.62 -15.08
C PHE A 132 14.57 -16.51 -14.48
N VAL A 133 14.72 -15.27 -14.94
CA VAL A 133 13.92 -14.14 -14.43
C VAL A 133 12.42 -14.35 -14.72
N GLY A 134 12.07 -14.78 -15.94
CA GLY A 134 10.68 -15.07 -16.29
C GLY A 134 10.06 -16.21 -15.50
N ILE A 135 10.82 -17.27 -15.19
CA ILE A 135 10.34 -18.36 -14.33
C ILE A 135 10.20 -17.88 -12.89
N ILE A 136 11.15 -17.10 -12.36
CA ILE A 136 11.09 -16.56 -11.00
C ILE A 136 9.85 -15.67 -10.82
N ALA A 137 9.49 -14.84 -11.80
CA ALA A 137 8.31 -13.98 -11.76
C ALA A 137 6.97 -14.74 -11.83
N ILE A 138 6.94 -15.97 -12.34
CA ILE A 138 5.74 -16.83 -12.32
C ILE A 138 5.60 -17.54 -10.96
N VAL A 139 6.73 -17.84 -10.31
CA VAL A 139 6.78 -18.61 -9.07
C VAL A 139 6.62 -17.73 -7.82
N PHE A 140 6.94 -16.44 -7.90
CA PHE A 140 6.96 -15.50 -6.77
C PHE A 140 6.05 -14.29 -7.00
#